data_AF-A0AAV5IG70-F1
#
_entry.id   AF-A0AAV5IG70-F1
#
_cell.length_a   1.000
_cell.length_b   1.000
_cell.length_c   1.000
_cell.angle_alpha   90.00
_cell.angle_beta   90.00
_cell.angle_gamma   90.00
#
_symmetry.space_group_name_H-M   'P 1'
#
loop_
_entity.id
_entity.type
_entity.pdbx_description
1 polymer ?
#
loop_
_entity_poly.entity_id
_entity_poly.type
_entity_poly.pdbx_seq_one_letter_code
_entity_poly.pdbx_strand_id
1 'polypeptide(L)'
;MNQSSLWQWRPTSRNTAVTTVIFFLLLFVGLSVFMGWFDVSIFYSGFSLQQQILSNHRIEHPLKCGNQTEITCPMSNYPNTTYNVTNPVNSSGTMCPSYFRWIHEDLRPWKETGITKDMVELARKTASFRLVIVNGTAYLQKYMWVFETRDKFSWWGIVQLLRWYPGRLPDLDMMFECGDLPLIPSRNFQGPDARPPPLFRYCSNEESLDIVFPDWSFWGWEFMEESLVTSPSNSIPCTLPPPYNATEMREFLDSKANATRKVEMLEKEYWDHIKKKQ
;
A
#
# COMPACT_ATOMS: atom_id res chain seq x y z
N MET A 1 -62.37 -28.20 -0.95
CA MET A 1 -61.00 -28.29 -1.52
C MET A 1 -61.18 -28.46 -3.03
N ASN A 2 -60.66 -27.66 -3.95
CA ASN A 2 -59.75 -26.53 -3.86
C ASN A 2 -60.02 -25.65 -5.10
N GLN A 3 -59.98 -24.33 -4.94
CA GLN A 3 -60.12 -23.36 -6.03
C GLN A 3 -58.90 -23.40 -6.95
N SER A 4 -59.11 -23.29 -8.26
CA SER A 4 -58.11 -22.70 -9.16
C SER A 4 -58.84 -21.91 -10.26
N SER A 5 -59.02 -20.62 -9.99
CA SER A 5 -59.46 -19.63 -10.95
C SER A 5 -58.37 -19.43 -12.00
N LEU A 6 -58.69 -19.83 -13.23
CA LEU A 6 -57.92 -19.57 -14.44
C LEU A 6 -57.83 -18.05 -14.68
N TRP A 7 -56.60 -17.53 -14.66
CA TRP A 7 -56.30 -16.14 -15.02
C TRP A 7 -56.53 -15.93 -16.52
N GLN A 8 -57.68 -15.35 -16.87
CA GLN A 8 -57.92 -14.76 -18.18
C GLN A 8 -56.98 -13.55 -18.36
N TRP A 9 -55.97 -13.70 -19.21
CA TRP A 9 -55.20 -12.58 -19.73
C TRP A 9 -56.09 -11.70 -20.61
N ARG A 10 -56.41 -10.49 -20.14
CA ARG A 10 -56.93 -9.41 -20.99
C ARG A 10 -55.76 -8.74 -21.69
N PRO A 11 -55.73 -8.65 -23.04
CA PRO A 11 -54.78 -7.79 -23.72
C PRO A 11 -55.26 -6.35 -23.54
N THR A 12 -54.53 -5.57 -22.74
CA THR A 12 -54.72 -4.13 -22.66
C THR A 12 -54.17 -3.50 -23.94
N SER A 13 -55.05 -3.12 -24.85
CA SER A 13 -54.74 -2.18 -25.92
C SER A 13 -54.39 -0.83 -25.30
N ARG A 14 -53.08 -0.51 -25.22
CA ARG A 14 -52.66 0.84 -24.87
C ARG A 14 -51.31 1.21 -25.47
N ASN A 15 -51.43 1.97 -26.56
CA ASN A 15 -50.55 3.07 -26.96
C ASN A 15 -49.24 2.75 -27.67
N THR A 16 -49.32 2.05 -28.81
CA THR A 16 -48.24 2.03 -29.82
C THR A 16 -47.78 3.44 -30.19
N ALA A 17 -48.70 4.41 -30.22
CA ALA A 17 -48.40 5.82 -30.50
C ALA A 17 -47.52 6.47 -29.41
N VAL A 18 -47.67 6.11 -28.13
CA VAL A 18 -46.88 6.70 -27.03
C VAL A 18 -45.45 6.17 -27.07
N THR A 19 -45.25 4.88 -27.35
CA THR A 19 -43.91 4.32 -27.55
C THR A 19 -43.21 4.90 -28.77
N THR A 20 -43.95 5.18 -29.87
CA THR A 20 -43.34 5.85 -31.03
C THR A 20 -42.93 7.28 -30.72
N VAL A 21 -43.78 8.05 -30.01
CA VAL A 21 -43.47 9.45 -29.64
C VAL A 21 -42.26 9.53 -28.70
N ILE A 22 -42.15 8.63 -27.71
CA ILE A 22 -40.99 8.58 -26.81
C ILE A 22 -39.70 8.27 -27.58
N PHE A 23 -39.76 7.32 -28.53
CA PHE A 23 -38.60 6.96 -29.36
C PHE A 23 -38.11 8.15 -30.19
N PHE A 24 -39.02 8.88 -30.85
CA PHE A 24 -38.65 10.07 -31.62
C PHE A 24 -38.16 11.23 -30.73
N LEU A 25 -38.69 11.38 -29.51
CA LEU A 25 -38.19 12.34 -28.52
C LEU A 25 -36.75 12.02 -28.12
N LEU A 26 -36.42 10.75 -27.84
CA LEU A 26 -35.06 10.33 -27.47
C LEU A 26 -34.08 10.51 -28.63
N LEU A 27 -34.49 10.20 -29.87
CA LEU A 27 -33.70 10.45 -31.06
C LEU A 27 -33.43 11.95 -31.27
N PHE A 28 -34.45 12.79 -31.09
CA PHE A 28 -34.32 14.24 -31.20
C PHE A 28 -33.38 14.81 -30.12
N VAL A 29 -33.48 14.35 -28.88
CA VAL A 29 -32.55 14.72 -27.80
C VAL A 29 -31.13 14.27 -28.13
N GLY A 30 -30.94 13.02 -28.60
CA GLY A 30 -29.63 12.50 -28.99
C GLY A 30 -28.99 13.28 -30.14
N LEU A 31 -29.76 13.61 -31.18
CA LEU A 31 -29.29 14.43 -32.31
C LEU A 31 -28.98 15.87 -31.89
N SER A 32 -29.76 16.45 -30.99
CA SER A 32 -29.52 17.81 -30.49
C SER A 32 -28.26 17.89 -29.60
N VAL A 33 -27.94 16.82 -28.87
CA VAL A 33 -26.66 16.68 -28.14
C VAL A 33 -25.49 16.49 -29.13
N PHE A 34 -25.64 15.66 -30.16
CA PHE A 34 -24.60 15.44 -31.17
C PHE A 34 -24.26 16.71 -31.98
N MET A 35 -25.27 17.52 -32.29
CA MET A 35 -25.09 18.81 -32.98
C MET A 35 -24.64 19.95 -32.06
N GLY A 36 -24.47 19.68 -30.75
CA GLY A 36 -23.98 20.66 -29.77
C GLY A 36 -24.99 21.74 -29.38
N TRP A 37 -26.28 21.49 -29.58
CA TRP A 37 -27.35 22.46 -29.30
C TRP A 37 -27.79 22.45 -27.83
N PHE A 38 -27.40 21.42 -27.07
CA PHE A 38 -27.60 21.33 -25.62
C PHE A 38 -26.29 21.04 -24.90
N ASP A 39 -26.01 21.84 -23.86
CA ASP A 39 -24.90 21.63 -22.95
C ASP A 39 -25.26 20.52 -21.94
N VAL A 40 -24.58 19.37 -22.04
CA VAL A 40 -24.82 18.17 -21.22
C VAL A 40 -24.51 18.43 -19.73
N SER A 41 -23.83 19.53 -19.40
CA SER A 41 -23.55 19.95 -18.02
C SER A 41 -24.81 20.13 -17.15
N ILE A 42 -25.98 20.37 -17.74
CA ILE A 42 -27.23 20.56 -17.01
C ILE A 42 -27.68 19.26 -16.31
N PHE A 43 -27.41 18.08 -16.88
CA PHE A 43 -27.76 16.78 -16.26
C PHE A 43 -26.75 16.32 -15.19
N TYR A 44 -25.54 16.88 -15.16
CA TYR A 44 -24.54 16.60 -14.13
C TYR A 44 -24.73 17.42 -12.85
N SER A 45 -25.57 18.46 -12.89
CA SER A 45 -25.81 19.35 -11.75
C SER A 45 -26.41 18.64 -10.53
N GLY A 46 -27.14 17.53 -10.72
CA GLY A 46 -27.77 16.76 -9.64
C GLY A 46 -26.84 15.81 -8.85
N PHE A 47 -25.67 15.44 -9.39
CA PHE A 47 -24.68 14.59 -8.69
C PHE A 47 -23.58 15.40 -7.99
N SER A 48 -23.48 16.70 -8.32
CA SER A 48 -22.47 17.62 -7.80
C SER A 48 -22.55 17.82 -6.28
N LEU A 49 -23.74 17.78 -5.69
CA LEU A 49 -23.91 18.14 -4.27
C LEU A 49 -23.35 17.08 -3.30
N GLN A 50 -23.38 15.79 -3.67
CA GLN A 50 -22.79 14.71 -2.85
C GLN A 50 -21.26 14.65 -3.02
N GLN A 51 -20.76 14.98 -4.22
CA GLN A 51 -19.32 15.04 -4.52
C GLN A 51 -18.64 16.23 -3.82
N GLN A 52 -19.33 17.37 -3.68
CA GLN A 52 -18.80 18.57 -3.03
C GLN A 52 -18.52 18.40 -1.53
N ILE A 53 -19.28 17.55 -0.83
CA ILE A 53 -19.07 17.31 0.60
C ILE A 53 -17.84 16.43 0.87
N LEU A 54 -17.47 15.54 -0.06
CA LEU A 54 -16.28 14.68 0.06
C LEU A 54 -15.02 15.27 -0.59
N SER A 55 -15.16 16.24 -1.50
CA SER A 55 -14.03 16.84 -2.24
C SER A 55 -13.34 17.99 -1.51
N ASN A 56 -13.99 18.63 -0.53
CA ASN A 56 -13.45 19.84 0.10
C ASN A 56 -12.25 19.59 1.04
N HIS A 57 -11.82 18.34 1.23
CA HIS A 57 -10.63 17.98 2.00
C HIS A 57 -9.75 16.95 1.28
N ARG A 58 -9.50 17.13 -0.03
CA ARG A 58 -8.26 16.59 -0.60
C ARG A 58 -7.12 17.52 -0.18
N ILE A 59 -6.48 17.20 0.94
CA ILE A 59 -5.19 17.80 1.27
C ILE A 59 -4.17 17.20 0.31
N GLU A 60 -3.99 17.84 -0.85
CA GLU A 60 -2.95 17.46 -1.79
C GLU A 60 -1.60 17.91 -1.23
N HIS A 61 -0.72 16.94 -0.97
CA HIS A 61 0.65 17.17 -0.52
C HIS A 61 1.64 16.88 -1.68
N PRO A 62 1.73 17.69 -2.75
CA PRO A 62 2.58 17.38 -3.89
C PRO A 62 4.07 17.43 -3.49
N LEU A 63 4.85 16.37 -3.79
CA LEU A 63 6.29 16.38 -3.56
C LEU A 63 6.99 17.33 -4.54
N LYS A 64 7.49 18.46 -4.03
CA LYS A 64 8.32 19.42 -4.78
C LYS A 64 9.78 19.30 -4.33
N CYS A 65 10.49 18.29 -4.84
CA CYS A 65 11.95 18.22 -4.74
C CYS A 65 12.57 18.95 -5.95
N GLY A 66 13.72 19.61 -5.75
CA GLY A 66 14.49 20.25 -6.82
C GLY A 66 15.07 19.23 -7.80
N ASN A 67 15.74 19.71 -8.87
CA ASN A 67 16.40 18.84 -9.85
C ASN A 67 17.31 17.80 -9.17
N GLN A 68 17.39 16.61 -9.77
CA GLN A 68 18.00 15.36 -9.26
C GLN A 68 19.47 15.44 -8.76
N THR A 69 20.10 16.61 -8.82
CA THR A 69 21.50 16.85 -8.43
C THR A 69 21.68 17.22 -6.94
N GLU A 70 20.62 17.55 -6.21
CA GLU A 70 20.68 17.84 -4.77
C GLU A 70 20.19 16.65 -3.93
N ILE A 71 21.02 16.17 -3.00
CA ILE A 71 20.72 15.05 -2.07
C ILE A 71 19.67 15.46 -1.01
N THR A 72 19.20 16.70 -1.05
CA THR A 72 18.37 17.33 -0.02
C THR A 72 17.04 17.79 -0.60
N CYS A 73 15.91 17.36 -0.02
CA CYS A 73 14.60 17.91 -0.36
C CYS A 73 14.19 18.95 0.73
N PRO A 74 14.14 20.25 0.40
CA PRO A 74 13.84 21.29 1.38
C PRO A 74 12.37 21.29 1.80
N MET A 75 12.14 21.41 3.12
CA MET A 75 10.80 21.50 3.72
C MET A 75 10.10 22.84 3.44
N SER A 76 10.86 23.88 3.08
CA SER A 76 10.36 25.26 2.89
C SER A 76 9.21 25.38 1.86
N ASN A 77 9.06 24.39 0.97
CA ASN A 77 8.02 24.35 -0.04
C ASN A 77 6.67 23.80 0.47
N TYR A 78 6.60 23.33 1.72
CA TYR A 78 5.39 22.74 2.30
C TYR A 78 4.84 23.63 3.42
N PRO A 79 3.51 23.74 3.54
CA PRO A 79 2.91 24.52 4.61
C PRO A 79 3.33 23.92 5.96
N ASN A 80 3.93 24.75 6.82
CA ASN A 80 4.04 24.50 8.25
C ASN A 80 2.63 24.61 8.83
N THR A 81 1.80 23.60 8.61
CA THR A 81 0.53 23.50 9.32
C THR A 81 0.89 23.14 10.75
N THR A 82 1.14 24.16 11.57
CA THR A 82 1.08 24.02 13.02
C THR A 82 -0.35 23.56 13.29
N TYR A 83 -0.53 22.25 13.47
CA TYR A 83 -1.81 21.71 13.91
C TYR A 83 -2.01 22.27 15.32
N ASN A 84 -2.63 23.44 15.42
CA ASN A 84 -3.17 23.94 16.66
C ASN A 84 -4.23 22.92 17.08
N VAL A 85 -3.88 22.07 18.04
CA VAL A 85 -4.81 21.14 18.70
C VAL A 85 -5.76 21.96 19.56
N THR A 86 -6.60 22.80 18.95
CA THR A 86 -7.63 23.57 19.65
C THR A 86 -9.03 23.00 19.46
N ASN A 87 -9.17 21.93 18.69
CA ASN A 87 -10.38 21.13 18.67
C ASN A 87 -10.04 19.69 19.06
N PRO A 88 -10.31 19.26 20.30
CA PRO A 88 -10.50 17.84 20.52
C PRO A 88 -11.71 17.49 19.64
N VAL A 89 -11.47 16.81 18.52
CA VAL A 89 -12.52 15.98 17.95
C VAL A 89 -13.01 15.17 19.13
N ASN A 90 -14.27 15.36 19.53
CA ASN A 90 -14.92 14.54 20.55
C ASN A 90 -14.93 13.10 20.01
N SER A 91 -13.80 12.40 20.19
CA SER A 91 -13.62 11.01 19.81
C SER A 91 -14.29 10.19 20.90
N SER A 92 -15.62 10.22 20.91
CA SER A 92 -16.39 9.23 21.62
C SER A 92 -16.11 7.87 20.97
N GLY A 93 -15.12 7.14 21.51
CA GLY A 93 -15.06 5.68 21.39
C GLY A 93 -14.37 5.07 20.17
N THR A 94 -13.64 5.81 19.33
CA THR A 94 -12.79 5.16 18.31
C THR A 94 -11.55 4.56 18.98
N MET A 95 -11.68 3.34 19.48
CA MET A 95 -10.54 2.49 19.84
C MET A 95 -9.66 2.28 18.61
N CYS A 96 -8.33 2.38 18.80
CA CYS A 96 -7.40 1.98 17.76
C CYS A 96 -7.68 0.52 17.35
N PRO A 97 -7.59 0.19 16.05
CA PRO A 97 -7.68 -1.18 15.59
C PRO A 97 -6.79 -2.13 16.41
N SER A 98 -7.27 -3.35 16.64
CA SER A 98 -6.63 -4.30 17.56
C SER A 98 -5.19 -4.65 17.20
N TYR A 99 -4.80 -4.57 15.93
CA TYR A 99 -3.43 -4.83 15.49
C TYR A 99 -2.41 -3.81 16.04
N PHE A 100 -2.82 -2.60 16.41
CA PHE A 100 -1.91 -1.62 17.03
C PHE A 100 -1.40 -2.06 18.40
N ARG A 101 -2.02 -3.08 19.03
CA ARG A 101 -1.50 -3.68 20.27
C ARG A 101 -0.07 -4.20 20.10
N TRP A 102 0.30 -4.66 18.91
CA TRP A 102 1.62 -5.23 18.65
C TRP A 102 2.74 -4.21 18.79
N ILE A 103 2.49 -2.92 18.55
CA ILE A 103 3.45 -1.86 18.84
C ILE A 103 3.85 -1.87 20.32
N HIS A 104 2.88 -2.08 21.21
CA HIS A 104 3.14 -2.13 22.65
C HIS A 104 3.85 -3.42 23.06
N GLU A 105 3.56 -4.54 22.40
CA GLU A 105 4.25 -5.81 22.64
C GLU A 105 5.70 -5.77 22.16
N ASP A 106 5.94 -5.27 20.95
CA ASP A 106 7.28 -5.15 20.36
C ASP A 106 8.16 -4.20 21.17
N LEU A 107 7.60 -3.11 21.69
CA LEU A 107 8.32 -2.14 22.54
C LEU A 107 8.37 -2.51 24.02
N ARG A 108 7.65 -3.56 24.44
CA ARG A 108 7.59 -4.01 25.84
C ARG A 108 8.97 -4.21 26.49
N PRO A 109 9.99 -4.78 25.81
CA PRO A 109 11.30 -5.03 26.42
C PRO A 109 11.98 -3.77 26.99
N TRP A 110 11.66 -2.59 26.47
CA TRP A 110 12.24 -1.30 26.89
C TRP A 110 11.26 -0.43 27.68
N LYS A 111 10.08 -0.93 28.04
CA LYS A 111 9.03 -0.13 28.68
C LYS A 111 9.47 0.49 30.01
N GLU A 112 10.22 -0.26 30.81
CA GLU A 112 10.63 0.17 32.16
C GLU A 112 12.01 0.85 32.15
N THR A 113 12.92 0.37 31.30
CA THR A 113 14.32 0.80 31.26
C THR A 113 14.56 1.95 30.28
N GLY A 114 13.67 2.13 29.31
CA GLY A 114 13.87 3.03 28.18
C GLY A 114 14.91 2.52 27.18
N ILE A 115 15.06 3.28 26.10
CA ILE A 115 16.06 3.04 25.07
C ILE A 115 17.19 4.04 25.25
N THR A 116 18.39 3.54 25.54
CA THR A 116 19.58 4.38 25.69
C THR A 116 20.30 4.55 24.35
N LYS A 117 21.07 5.64 24.20
CA LYS A 117 21.91 5.87 23.02
C LYS A 117 22.86 4.70 22.76
N ASP A 118 23.46 4.13 23.81
CA ASP A 118 24.38 3.01 23.67
C ASP A 118 23.68 1.76 23.12
N MET A 119 22.42 1.50 23.49
CA MET A 119 21.62 0.42 22.89
C MET A 119 21.38 0.64 21.40
N VAL A 120 21.08 1.87 20.99
CA VAL A 120 20.91 2.23 19.57
C VAL A 120 22.22 2.02 18.81
N GLU A 121 23.36 2.44 19.38
CA GLU A 121 24.68 2.23 18.76
C GLU A 121 25.07 0.74 18.69
N LEU A 122 24.60 -0.11 19.61
CA LEU A 122 24.82 -1.57 19.53
C LEU A 122 24.16 -2.18 18.28
N ALA A 123 22.99 -1.69 17.86
CA ALA A 123 22.30 -2.14 16.65
C ALA A 123 23.09 -1.82 15.36
N ARG A 124 24.03 -0.87 15.38
CA ARG A 124 24.83 -0.48 14.21
C ARG A 124 25.55 -1.65 13.53
N LYS A 125 25.97 -2.66 14.31
CA LYS A 125 26.72 -3.82 13.79
C LYS A 125 25.93 -4.66 12.79
N THR A 126 24.60 -4.64 12.90
CA THR A 126 23.68 -5.44 12.08
C THR A 126 22.76 -4.57 11.23
N ALA A 127 22.59 -3.29 11.57
CA ALA A 127 21.72 -2.39 10.84
C ALA A 127 22.19 -2.17 9.40
N SER A 128 21.23 -2.15 8.48
CA SER A 128 21.43 -1.76 7.10
C SER A 128 21.60 -0.25 6.93
N PHE A 129 20.80 0.53 7.66
CA PHE A 129 20.88 1.98 7.69
C PHE A 129 20.38 2.55 9.02
N ARG A 130 20.80 3.78 9.33
CA ARG A 130 20.30 4.60 10.43
C ARG A 130 19.48 5.75 9.87
N LEU A 131 18.34 6.02 10.49
CA LEU A 131 17.50 7.17 10.20
C LEU A 131 17.30 7.98 11.47
N VAL A 132 17.61 9.27 11.40
CA VAL A 132 17.48 10.21 12.52
C VAL A 132 16.56 11.34 12.08
N ILE A 133 15.55 11.66 12.89
CA ILE A 133 14.69 12.82 12.70
C ILE A 133 15.05 13.84 13.76
N VAL A 134 15.38 15.06 13.35
CA VAL A 134 15.59 16.21 14.25
C VAL A 134 14.83 17.40 13.68
N ASN A 135 13.92 17.97 14.47
CA ASN A 135 13.13 19.14 14.12
C ASN A 135 12.45 19.01 12.74
N GLY A 136 11.81 17.85 12.50
CA GLY A 136 11.12 17.54 11.24
C GLY A 136 12.02 17.25 10.04
N THR A 137 13.34 17.23 10.21
CA THR A 137 14.31 16.91 9.15
C THR A 137 14.84 15.50 9.35
N ALA A 138 14.75 14.65 8.31
CA ALA A 138 15.28 13.30 8.33
C ALA A 138 16.73 13.26 7.80
N TYR A 139 17.61 12.60 8.52
CA TYR A 139 19.00 12.32 8.17
C TYR A 139 19.16 10.81 8.01
N LEU A 140 19.78 10.39 6.90
CA LEU A 140 19.96 8.98 6.57
C LEU A 140 21.45 8.66 6.48
N GLN A 141 21.88 7.59 7.14
CA GLN A 141 23.21 7.02 6.99
C GLN A 141 23.10 5.54 6.60
N LYS A 142 23.65 5.17 5.45
CA LYS A 142 23.70 3.77 5.01
C LYS A 142 24.96 3.09 5.54
N TYR A 143 24.85 1.87 6.04
CA TYR A 143 25.97 1.08 6.54
C TYR A 143 26.37 -0.05 5.60
N MET A 144 25.39 -0.67 4.93
CA MET A 144 25.63 -1.77 4.00
C MET A 144 24.74 -1.67 2.78
N TRP A 145 25.07 -2.47 1.77
CA TRP A 145 24.22 -2.62 0.60
C TRP A 145 22.96 -3.42 0.94
N VAL A 146 21.83 -3.00 0.37
CA VAL A 146 20.52 -3.58 0.62
C VAL A 146 19.92 -4.09 -0.68
N PHE A 147 19.48 -5.35 -0.68
CA PHE A 147 18.85 -6.00 -1.82
C PHE A 147 17.54 -5.28 -2.22
N GLU A 148 17.22 -5.30 -3.50
CA GLU A 148 15.95 -4.81 -4.06
C GLU A 148 15.58 -3.37 -3.65
N THR A 149 16.51 -2.49 -3.29
CA THR A 149 16.15 -1.12 -2.87
C THR A 149 15.17 -1.04 -1.68
N ARG A 150 15.12 -2.10 -0.84
CA ARG A 150 14.28 -2.17 0.36
C ARG A 150 14.44 -0.97 1.27
N ASP A 151 15.67 -0.50 1.40
CA ASP A 151 15.99 0.70 2.14
C ASP A 151 15.27 1.93 1.57
N LYS A 152 15.31 2.14 0.25
CA LYS A 152 14.70 3.28 -0.45
C LYS A 152 13.23 3.47 -0.10
N PHE A 153 12.44 2.41 -0.19
CA PHE A 153 11.00 2.50 0.08
C PHE A 153 10.70 2.77 1.55
N SER A 154 11.48 2.21 2.47
CA SER A 154 11.31 2.45 3.90
C SER A 154 11.56 3.91 4.29
N TRP A 155 12.67 4.50 3.85
CA TRP A 155 12.90 5.92 4.14
C TRP A 155 12.03 6.85 3.28
N TRP A 156 11.60 6.43 2.08
CA TRP A 156 10.59 7.15 1.30
C TRP A 156 9.25 7.26 2.05
N GLY A 157 8.79 6.16 2.63
CA GLY A 157 7.59 6.11 3.46
C GLY A 157 7.66 7.08 4.65
N ILE A 158 8.81 7.11 5.33
CA ILE A 158 9.05 8.05 6.44
C ILE A 158 9.04 9.51 5.95
N VAL A 159 9.60 9.79 4.77
CA VAL A 159 9.48 11.12 4.14
C VAL A 159 8.02 11.47 3.85
N GLN A 160 7.18 10.51 3.45
CA GLN A 160 5.75 10.76 3.28
C GLN A 160 5.07 11.10 4.61
N LEU A 161 5.44 10.41 5.70
CA LEU A 161 4.92 10.70 7.04
C LEU A 161 5.28 12.11 7.51
N LEU A 162 6.54 12.53 7.34
CA LEU A 162 6.97 13.89 7.66
C LEU A 162 6.23 14.95 6.84
N ARG A 163 5.92 14.64 5.57
CA ARG A 163 5.16 15.52 4.67
C ARG A 163 3.68 15.63 5.04
N TRP A 164 3.05 14.51 5.39
CA TRP A 164 1.60 14.45 5.71
C TRP A 164 1.29 14.88 7.14
N TYR A 165 2.26 14.72 8.05
CA TYR A 165 2.11 15.01 9.47
C TYR A 165 3.22 15.93 9.98
N PRO A 166 3.39 17.13 9.40
CA PRO A 166 4.45 18.07 9.80
C PRO A 166 4.29 18.45 11.27
N GLY A 167 5.40 18.40 12.01
CA GLY A 167 5.44 18.70 13.45
C GLY A 167 4.79 17.66 14.37
N ARG A 168 4.28 16.54 13.84
CA ARG A 168 3.72 15.45 14.68
C ARG A 168 4.70 14.30 14.93
N LEU A 169 5.66 14.08 14.03
CA LEU A 169 6.71 13.10 14.25
C LEU A 169 7.75 13.70 15.21
N PRO A 170 8.04 13.04 16.35
CA PRO A 170 9.04 13.52 17.28
C PRO A 170 10.45 13.36 16.72
N ASP A 171 11.43 13.92 17.42
CA ASP A 171 12.83 13.60 17.20
C ASP A 171 13.07 12.12 17.53
N LEU A 172 13.69 11.39 16.61
CA LEU A 172 13.85 9.94 16.67
C LEU A 172 15.23 9.52 16.17
N ASP A 173 15.78 8.45 16.73
CA ASP A 173 17.03 7.82 16.30
C ASP A 173 16.81 6.32 16.15
N MET A 174 16.73 5.85 14.90
CA MET A 174 16.26 4.51 14.56
C MET A 174 17.28 3.77 13.70
N MET A 175 17.47 2.49 14.04
CA MET A 175 18.29 1.54 13.27
C MET A 175 17.37 0.57 12.54
N PHE A 176 17.61 0.38 11.25
CA PHE A 176 16.81 -0.51 10.39
C PHE A 176 17.68 -1.63 9.84
N GLU A 177 17.14 -2.84 9.78
CA GLU A 177 17.69 -3.94 9.01
C GLU A 177 16.64 -4.48 8.03
N CYS A 178 17.02 -4.61 6.75
CA CYS A 178 16.10 -4.84 5.64
C CYS A 178 15.98 -6.31 5.17
N GLY A 179 16.64 -7.25 5.84
CA GLY A 179 16.53 -8.68 5.58
C GLY A 179 15.27 -9.31 6.20
N ASP A 180 15.01 -10.56 5.81
CA ASP A 180 13.74 -11.24 6.12
C ASP A 180 13.78 -12.05 7.44
N LEU A 181 14.96 -12.43 7.92
CA LEU A 181 15.13 -13.36 9.04
C LEU A 181 15.40 -12.63 10.36
N PRO A 182 14.63 -12.82 11.45
CA PRO A 182 14.85 -12.18 12.76
C PRO A 182 16.31 -12.29 13.27
N LEU A 183 16.82 -11.23 13.92
CA LEU A 183 18.26 -11.04 14.20
C LEU A 183 18.58 -10.78 15.66
N ILE A 184 17.58 -10.43 16.49
CA ILE A 184 17.79 -10.19 17.93
C ILE A 184 17.11 -11.31 18.73
N PRO A 185 17.74 -12.48 18.93
CA PRO A 185 17.13 -13.57 19.68
C PRO A 185 16.90 -13.18 21.14
N SER A 186 15.67 -13.33 21.63
CA SER A 186 15.28 -12.98 23.00
C SER A 186 16.08 -13.74 24.06
N ARG A 187 16.48 -14.99 23.75
CA ARG A 187 17.32 -15.84 24.60
C ARG A 187 18.67 -15.23 24.99
N ASN A 188 19.21 -14.31 24.18
CA ASN A 188 20.49 -13.66 24.46
C ASN A 188 20.35 -12.48 25.45
N PHE A 189 19.12 -12.13 25.83
CA PHE A 189 18.79 -10.94 26.64
C PHE A 189 17.96 -11.30 27.86
N GLN A 190 18.26 -12.45 28.49
CA GLN A 190 17.60 -12.92 29.71
C GLN A 190 18.42 -12.48 30.93
N GLY A 191 18.07 -11.36 31.55
CA GLY A 191 18.71 -10.91 32.78
C GLY A 191 18.39 -9.46 33.16
N PRO A 192 18.68 -9.05 34.41
CA PRO A 192 18.43 -7.68 34.87
C PRO A 192 19.29 -6.63 34.13
N ASP A 193 20.46 -7.03 33.65
CA ASP A 193 21.36 -6.18 32.86
C ASP A 193 21.18 -6.37 31.34
N ALA A 194 20.08 -7.00 30.90
CA ALA A 194 19.81 -7.20 29.49
C ALA A 194 19.64 -5.85 28.78
N ARG A 195 20.42 -5.65 27.72
CA ARG A 195 20.36 -4.44 26.89
C ARG A 195 20.09 -4.82 25.44
N PRO A 196 18.88 -5.30 25.11
CA PRO A 196 18.56 -5.63 23.73
C PRO A 196 18.66 -4.37 22.86
N PRO A 197 19.35 -4.44 21.70
CA PRO A 197 19.43 -3.32 20.79
C PRO A 197 18.08 -3.15 20.07
N PRO A 198 17.49 -1.93 20.04
CA PRO A 198 16.25 -1.68 19.32
C PRO A 198 16.55 -1.66 17.82
N LEU A 199 16.05 -2.67 17.10
CA LEU A 199 16.26 -2.82 15.66
C LEU A 199 14.92 -2.96 14.96
N PHE A 200 14.65 -2.07 14.00
CA PHE A 200 13.43 -2.10 13.20
C PHE A 200 13.58 -3.00 11.98
N ARG A 201 12.58 -3.86 11.74
CA ARG A 201 12.60 -4.87 10.69
C ARG A 201 11.22 -5.16 10.12
N TYR A 202 11.17 -5.84 8.99
CA TYR A 202 9.90 -6.19 8.34
C TYR A 202 9.23 -7.44 8.93
N CYS A 203 10.04 -8.37 9.45
CA CYS A 203 9.60 -9.65 9.98
C CYS A 203 10.17 -9.87 11.39
N SER A 204 9.36 -10.46 12.27
CA SER A 204 9.72 -10.85 13.63
C SER A 204 8.94 -12.11 14.02
N ASN A 205 9.35 -12.79 15.08
CA ASN A 205 8.64 -13.92 15.68
C ASN A 205 8.71 -13.86 17.22
N GLU A 206 8.08 -14.81 17.91
CA GLU A 206 8.03 -14.84 19.38
C GLU A 206 9.40 -15.05 20.04
N GLU A 207 10.39 -15.52 19.30
CA GLU A 207 11.75 -15.77 19.78
C GLU A 207 12.70 -14.59 19.52
N SER A 208 12.21 -13.51 18.93
CA SER A 208 12.99 -12.32 18.60
C SER A 208 12.47 -11.04 19.25
N LEU A 209 13.37 -10.08 19.44
CA LEU A 209 13.08 -8.74 19.96
C LEU A 209 13.17 -7.67 18.86
N ASP A 210 13.17 -8.07 17.60
CA ASP A 210 13.11 -7.16 16.46
C ASP A 210 11.76 -6.42 16.47
N ILE A 211 11.79 -5.09 16.30
CA ILE A 211 10.61 -4.22 16.31
C ILE A 211 10.03 -4.21 14.90
N VAL A 212 8.77 -4.63 14.74
CA VAL A 212 8.17 -4.70 13.41
C VAL A 212 7.85 -3.29 12.89
N PHE A 213 8.31 -3.01 11.68
CA PHE A 213 7.99 -1.82 10.91
C PHE A 213 7.24 -2.23 9.64
N PRO A 214 6.24 -1.45 9.17
CA PRO A 214 5.59 -1.71 7.89
C PRO A 214 6.61 -1.93 6.80
N ASP A 215 6.48 -3.04 6.11
CA ASP A 215 7.48 -3.45 5.17
C ASP A 215 7.56 -2.48 3.99
N TRP A 216 8.72 -2.44 3.34
CA TRP A 216 8.95 -1.72 2.10
C TRP A 216 7.83 -1.84 1.04
N SER A 217 7.11 -2.97 0.95
CA SER A 217 6.02 -3.14 -0.01
C SER A 217 4.78 -2.29 0.31
N PHE A 218 4.59 -1.94 1.58
CA PHE A 218 3.48 -1.09 2.05
C PHE A 218 3.44 0.27 1.34
N TRP A 219 4.60 0.86 1.06
CA TRP A 219 4.73 2.21 0.52
C TRP A 219 4.56 2.29 -1.01
N GLY A 220 4.33 1.15 -1.66
CA GLY A 220 4.22 1.04 -3.11
C GLY A 220 5.59 0.85 -3.74
N TRP A 221 5.82 -0.35 -4.22
CA TRP A 221 6.90 -0.67 -5.15
C TRP A 221 6.63 0.04 -6.48
N GLU A 222 7.62 0.71 -7.07
CA GLU A 222 7.48 1.38 -8.38
C GLU A 222 7.01 0.41 -9.50
N PHE A 223 7.09 -0.91 -9.31
CA PHE A 223 6.52 -1.88 -10.25
C PHE A 223 5.09 -2.34 -9.97
N MET A 224 4.33 -1.67 -9.09
CA MET A 224 2.87 -1.82 -9.19
C MET A 224 2.36 -1.27 -10.52
N GLU A 225 2.95 -0.24 -11.14
CA GLU A 225 2.49 0.17 -12.49
C GLU A 225 2.79 -0.89 -13.57
N GLU A 226 3.88 -1.65 -13.45
CA GLU A 226 4.25 -2.69 -14.42
C GLU A 226 3.61 -4.07 -14.13
N SER A 227 3.11 -4.31 -12.92
CA SER A 227 2.43 -5.57 -12.51
C SER A 227 0.94 -5.42 -12.23
N LEU A 228 0.41 -4.19 -12.16
CA LEU A 228 -1.03 -3.95 -12.19
C LEU A 228 -1.55 -4.40 -13.55
N VAL A 229 -2.57 -5.25 -13.52
CA VAL A 229 -3.39 -5.49 -14.71
C VAL A 229 -3.94 -4.12 -15.13
N THR A 230 -3.41 -3.58 -16.23
CA THR A 230 -3.61 -2.18 -16.66
C THR A 230 -5.07 -1.82 -16.96
N SER A 231 -5.94 -2.84 -17.00
CA SER A 231 -7.39 -2.71 -16.98
C SER A 231 -8.00 -3.97 -16.36
N PRO A 232 -9.16 -3.89 -15.70
CA PRO A 232 -10.00 -5.09 -15.60
C PRO A 232 -10.27 -5.57 -17.03
N SER A 233 -10.32 -6.89 -17.25
CA SER A 233 -10.77 -7.42 -18.54
C SER A 233 -12.04 -6.68 -18.96
N ASN A 234 -12.12 -6.25 -20.22
CA ASN A 234 -13.33 -5.64 -20.78
C ASN A 234 -14.54 -6.60 -20.71
N SER A 235 -14.31 -7.87 -20.35
CA SER A 235 -15.32 -8.80 -19.86
C SER A 235 -15.33 -8.84 -18.33
N ILE A 236 -16.48 -8.58 -17.73
CA ILE A 236 -16.80 -9.01 -16.37
C ILE A 236 -16.52 -10.52 -16.30
N PRO A 237 -15.85 -11.07 -15.27
CA PRO A 237 -15.61 -12.52 -15.18
C PRO A 237 -16.93 -13.21 -14.80
N CYS A 238 -17.83 -13.32 -15.78
CA CYS A 238 -19.14 -13.91 -15.59
C CYS A 238 -19.06 -15.44 -15.44
N THR A 239 -17.90 -16.03 -15.70
CA THR A 239 -17.66 -17.46 -15.50
C THR A 239 -16.16 -17.70 -15.33
N LEU A 240 -15.76 -18.35 -14.23
CA LEU A 240 -14.45 -19.00 -14.16
C LEU A 240 -14.37 -19.97 -15.35
N PRO A 241 -13.22 -20.02 -16.08
CA PRO A 241 -13.04 -21.06 -17.08
C PRO A 241 -13.26 -22.42 -16.42
N PRO A 242 -13.83 -23.40 -17.16
CA PRO A 242 -13.97 -24.73 -16.63
C PRO A 242 -12.59 -25.23 -16.17
N PRO A 243 -12.52 -26.04 -15.11
CA PRO A 243 -11.26 -26.61 -14.66
C PRO A 243 -10.58 -27.33 -15.83
N TYR A 244 -9.26 -27.19 -15.93
CA TYR A 244 -8.47 -27.84 -16.97
C TYR A 244 -8.85 -29.32 -17.09
N ASN A 245 -9.04 -29.78 -18.32
CA ASN A 245 -9.19 -31.21 -18.53
C ASN A 245 -7.85 -31.93 -18.28
N ALA A 246 -7.88 -33.26 -18.15
CA ALA A 246 -6.70 -34.03 -17.78
C ALA A 246 -5.51 -33.85 -18.76
N THR A 247 -5.80 -33.57 -20.04
CA THR A 247 -4.78 -33.36 -21.08
C THR A 247 -4.16 -31.97 -20.95
N GLU A 248 -4.98 -30.93 -20.84
CA GLU A 248 -4.52 -29.54 -20.64
C GLU A 248 -3.73 -29.40 -19.34
N MET A 249 -4.19 -30.06 -18.27
CA MET A 249 -3.48 -30.08 -17.00
C MET A 249 -2.12 -30.76 -17.15
N ARG A 250 -2.04 -31.85 -17.92
CA ARG A 250 -0.77 -32.55 -18.18
C ARG A 250 0.18 -31.69 -19.00
N GLU A 251 -0.31 -31.05 -20.06
CA GLU A 251 0.49 -30.10 -20.87
C GLU A 251 1.00 -28.93 -20.03
N PHE A 252 0.16 -28.38 -19.15
CA PHE A 252 0.56 -27.34 -18.22
C PHE A 252 1.65 -27.82 -17.25
N LEU A 253 1.49 -29.02 -16.68
CA LEU A 253 2.48 -29.62 -15.79
C LEU A 253 3.80 -29.93 -16.51
N ASP A 254 3.73 -30.38 -17.76
CA ASP A 254 4.90 -30.65 -18.60
C ASP A 254 5.62 -29.35 -18.98
N SER A 255 4.88 -28.31 -19.34
CA SER A 255 5.41 -26.96 -19.60
C SER A 255 6.10 -26.40 -18.35
N LYS A 256 5.46 -26.53 -17.19
CA LYS A 256 6.04 -26.15 -15.89
C LYS A 256 7.32 -26.92 -15.60
N ALA A 257 7.31 -28.24 -15.76
CA ALA A 257 8.48 -29.08 -15.53
C ALA A 257 9.64 -28.75 -16.49
N ASN A 258 9.33 -28.46 -17.76
CA ASN A 258 10.33 -28.03 -18.74
C ASN A 258 10.95 -26.67 -18.36
N ALA A 259 10.12 -25.71 -17.95
CA ALA A 259 10.59 -24.41 -17.46
C ALA A 259 11.49 -24.57 -16.22
N THR A 260 11.09 -25.40 -15.24
CA THR A 260 11.91 -25.69 -14.06
C THR A 260 13.27 -26.28 -14.45
N ARG A 261 13.30 -27.31 -15.31
CA ARG A 261 14.57 -27.89 -15.78
C ARG A 261 15.47 -26.89 -16.48
N LYS A 262 14.88 -25.98 -17.27
CA LYS A 262 15.64 -24.92 -17.94
C LYS A 262 16.31 -23.99 -16.93
N VAL A 263 15.60 -23.61 -15.88
CA VAL A 263 16.15 -22.78 -14.78
C VAL A 263 17.26 -23.53 -14.05
N GLU A 264 17.03 -24.79 -13.64
CA GLU A 264 18.04 -25.61 -12.96
C GLU A 264 19.32 -25.78 -13.78
N MET A 265 19.19 -25.95 -15.10
CA MET A 265 20.33 -26.03 -16.01
C MET A 265 21.10 -24.71 -16.08
N LEU A 266 20.41 -23.57 -16.19
CA LEU A 266 21.03 -22.25 -16.20
C LEU A 266 21.74 -21.94 -14.87
N GLU A 267 21.13 -22.30 -13.74
CA GLU A 267 21.75 -22.17 -12.43
C GLU A 267 23.02 -23.02 -12.32
N LYS A 268 22.97 -24.27 -12.79
CA LYS A 268 24.13 -25.16 -12.79
C LYS A 268 25.27 -24.60 -13.65
N GLU A 269 24.97 -24.14 -14.87
CA GLU A 269 25.95 -23.49 -15.75
C GLU A 269 26.60 -22.28 -15.10
N TYR A 270 25.79 -21.44 -14.45
CA TYR A 270 26.27 -20.28 -13.71
C TYR A 270 27.24 -20.69 -12.59
N TRP A 271 26.87 -21.65 -11.75
CA TRP A 271 27.71 -22.10 -10.63
C TRP A 271 28.99 -22.80 -11.08
N ASP A 272 28.95 -23.59 -12.15
CA ASP A 272 30.13 -24.23 -12.73
C ASP A 272 31.11 -23.21 -13.33
N HIS A 273 30.58 -22.15 -13.96
CA HIS A 273 31.40 -21.03 -14.44
C HIS A 273 32.08 -20.25 -13.30
N ILE A 274 31.36 -20.03 -12.18
CA ILE A 274 31.94 -19.38 -10.99
C ILE A 274 33.06 -20.23 -10.38
N LYS A 275 32.87 -21.55 -10.26
CA LYS A 275 33.89 -22.48 -9.70
C LYS A 275 35.15 -22.57 -10.57
N LYS A 276 35.04 -22.41 -11.89
CA LYS A 276 36.20 -22.42 -12.80
C LYS A 276 37.05 -21.14 -12.76
N LYS A 277 36.56 -20.07 -12.13
CA LYS A 277 37.29 -18.79 -11.97
C LYS A 277 38.02 -18.67 -10.63
N GLN A 278 37.91 -19.65 -9.74
CA GLN A 278 38.71 -19.81 -8.53
C GLN A 278 39.86 -20.78 -8.78
#